data_AF-A0A2I0TTD3-F1
#
_entry.id   AF-A0A2I0TTD3-F1
#
_cell.length_a   1.000
_cell.length_b   1.000
_cell.length_c   1.000
_cell.angle_alpha   90.00
_cell.angle_beta   90.00
_cell.angle_gamma   90.00
#
_symmetry.space_group_name_H-M   'P 1'
#
loop_
_entity.id
_entity.type
_entity.pdbx_description
1 polymer ?
#
loop_
_entity_poly.entity_id
_entity_poly.type
_entity_poly.pdbx_seq_one_letter_code
_entity_poly.pdbx_strand_id
1 'polypeptide(L)'
;MVGFSGFGQFAFNLGQVVSCNVVGDSVKFVVTVSHTSPAAAESQSYSVKLSPLHLQLQLYVKDKGEDVKVEWLLINADETNFEIQPTGQEVSQ
;
A
#
# COMPACT_ATOMS: atom_id res chain seq x y z
N MET A 1 -4.99 -2.69 10.35
CA MET A 1 -3.97 -3.56 10.95
C MET A 1 -3.52 -4.52 9.87
N VAL A 2 -2.36 -4.29 9.24
CA VAL A 2 -1.81 -5.21 8.23
C VAL A 2 -0.99 -6.24 9.01
N GLY A 3 -1.50 -7.46 9.10
CA GLY A 3 -0.82 -8.56 9.76
C GLY A 3 0.16 -9.22 8.79
N PHE A 4 1.45 -9.18 9.08
CA PHE A 4 2.44 -10.00 8.38
C PHE A 4 2.41 -11.41 8.99
N SER A 5 1.63 -12.32 8.43
CA SER A 5 1.67 -13.74 8.85
C SER A 5 2.79 -14.45 8.09
N GLY A 6 3.98 -14.47 8.69
CA GLY A 6 5.16 -15.15 8.16
C GLY A 6 6.35 -14.88 9.07
N PHE A 7 6.34 -15.43 10.29
CA PHE A 7 7.47 -15.32 11.22
C PHE A 7 8.61 -16.24 10.78
N GLY A 8 9.34 -15.83 9.75
CA GLY A 8 10.77 -16.10 9.66
C GLY A 8 11.51 -15.01 10.43
N GLN A 9 12.40 -15.38 11.36
CA GLN A 9 13.34 -14.43 11.95
C GLN A 9 14.30 -13.99 10.83
N PHE A 10 13.98 -12.93 10.12
CA PHE A 10 14.91 -12.35 9.14
C PHE A 10 15.95 -11.54 9.92
N ALA A 11 17.18 -12.09 10.02
CA ALA A 11 18.32 -11.35 10.50
C ALA A 11 18.73 -10.33 9.43
N PHE A 12 18.32 -9.08 9.59
CA PHE A 12 18.74 -8.00 8.71
C PHE A 12 20.10 -7.48 9.15
N ASN A 13 21.15 -7.73 8.36
CA ASN A 13 22.41 -7.02 8.56
C ASN A 13 22.29 -5.58 8.04
N LEU A 14 22.92 -4.66 8.76
CA LEU A 14 22.94 -3.24 8.43
C LEU A 14 23.68 -3.05 7.09
N GLY A 15 23.00 -2.41 6.12
CA GLY A 15 23.51 -2.26 4.75
C GLY A 15 23.12 -3.39 3.79
N GLN A 16 22.40 -4.42 4.25
CA GLN A 16 21.87 -5.45 3.37
C GLN A 16 20.57 -4.99 2.68
N VAL A 17 20.47 -5.33 1.40
CA VAL A 17 19.25 -5.22 0.61
C VAL A 17 18.59 -6.58 0.57
N VAL A 18 17.31 -6.65 0.95
CA VAL A 18 16.54 -7.91 0.93
C VAL A 18 15.38 -7.76 -0.02
N SER A 19 15.21 -8.73 -0.93
CA SER A 19 13.99 -8.86 -1.72
C SER A 19 13.04 -9.83 -1.02
N CYS A 20 11.78 -9.46 -0.90
CA CYS A 20 10.73 -10.33 -0.36
C CYS A 20 9.44 -10.20 -1.16
N ASN A 21 8.65 -11.28 -1.14
CA ASN A 21 7.31 -11.30 -1.71
C ASN A 21 6.28 -11.07 -0.61
N VAL A 22 5.39 -10.12 -0.82
CA VAL A 22 4.22 -9.87 0.01
C VAL A 22 3.02 -10.48 -0.70
N VAL A 23 2.45 -11.52 -0.07
CA VAL A 23 1.33 -12.29 -0.60
C VAL A 23 0.15 -12.16 0.37
N GLY A 24 -1.05 -11.90 -0.16
CA GLY A 24 -2.29 -11.86 0.61
C GLY A 24 -3.52 -11.85 -0.29
N ASP A 25 -4.70 -12.05 0.31
CA ASP A 25 -5.94 -12.19 -0.46
C ASP A 25 -6.36 -10.89 -1.14
N SER A 26 -6.44 -9.80 -0.38
CA SER A 26 -6.74 -8.47 -0.92
C SER A 26 -6.39 -7.36 0.06
N VAL A 27 -6.15 -6.15 -0.45
CA VAL A 27 -6.17 -4.91 0.36
C VAL A 27 -7.22 -3.96 -0.19
N LYS A 28 -7.97 -3.31 0.70
CA LYS A 28 -8.99 -2.32 0.35
C LYS A 28 -8.70 -1.01 1.05
N PHE A 29 -8.80 0.09 0.32
CA PHE A 29 -8.63 1.44 0.84
C PHE A 29 -9.54 2.41 0.09
N VAL A 30 -9.68 3.64 0.61
CA VAL A 30 -10.48 4.69 0.00
C VAL A 30 -9.57 5.81 -0.45
N VAL A 31 -9.77 6.31 -1.66
CA VAL A 31 -9.09 7.48 -2.23
C VAL A 31 -10.11 8.59 -2.39
N THR A 32 -9.81 9.76 -1.83
CA THR A 32 -10.63 10.96 -2.00
C THR A 32 -9.93 11.91 -2.96
N VAL A 33 -10.66 12.35 -3.99
CA VAL A 33 -10.20 13.31 -4.99
C VAL A 33 -10.77 14.67 -4.64
N SER A 34 -9.88 15.59 -4.25
CA SER A 34 -10.26 16.97 -3.96
C SER A 34 -10.10 17.83 -5.22
N HIS A 35 -11.15 18.55 -5.61
CA HIS A 35 -11.07 19.51 -6.70
C HIS A 35 -10.45 20.82 -6.19
N THR A 36 -9.48 21.37 -6.92
CA THR A 36 -8.82 22.65 -6.58
C THR A 36 -9.63 23.88 -7.01
N SER A 37 -10.79 23.68 -7.67
CA SER A 37 -11.64 24.77 -8.13
C SER A 37 -12.59 25.22 -7.02
N PRO A 38 -12.67 26.52 -6.71
CA PRO A 38 -13.62 27.08 -5.73
C PRO A 38 -15.10 26.81 -6.07
N ALA A 39 -15.41 26.43 -7.31
CA ALA A 39 -16.78 26.20 -7.79
C ALA A 39 -17.26 24.73 -7.68
N ALA A 40 -16.39 23.79 -7.31
CA ALA A 40 -16.72 22.37 -7.17
C ALA A 40 -16.40 21.92 -5.74
N ALA A 41 -17.35 22.13 -4.83
CA ALA A 41 -17.19 21.85 -3.40
C ALA A 41 -17.36 20.35 -3.03
N GLU A 42 -17.42 19.46 -4.02
CA GLU A 42 -17.69 18.04 -3.79
C GLU A 42 -16.41 17.23 -4.01
N SER A 43 -15.97 16.56 -2.93
CA SER A 43 -14.81 15.67 -2.97
C SER A 43 -15.27 14.25 -3.30
N GLN A 44 -14.96 13.76 -4.50
CA GLN A 44 -15.38 12.42 -4.90
C GLN A 44 -14.49 11.36 -4.27
N SER A 45 -15.10 10.40 -3.58
CA SER A 45 -14.40 9.26 -2.98
C SER A 45 -14.58 7.99 -3.81
N TYR A 46 -13.53 7.17 -3.83
CA TYR A 46 -13.48 5.89 -4.53
C TYR A 46 -12.95 4.81 -3.60
N SER A 47 -13.64 3.68 -3.55
CA SER A 47 -13.14 2.46 -2.94
C SER A 47 -12.24 1.75 -3.95
N VAL A 48 -11.01 1.45 -3.54
CA VAL A 48 -10.02 0.73 -4.33
C VAL A 48 -9.75 -0.60 -3.63
N LYS A 49 -9.81 -1.68 -4.41
CA LYS A 49 -9.47 -3.03 -3.97
C LYS A 49 -8.34 -3.56 -4.86
N LEU A 50 -7.31 -4.09 -4.21
CA LEU A 50 -6.23 -4.83 -4.86
C LEU A 50 -6.40 -6.31 -4.56
N SER A 51 -6.50 -7.18 -5.57
CA SER A 51 -6.59 -8.63 -5.36
C SER A 51 -6.22 -9.45 -6.60
N PRO A 52 -5.47 -10.57 -6.48
CA PRO A 52 -4.75 -10.98 -5.28
C PRO A 52 -3.63 -9.98 -4.95
N LEU A 53 -3.19 -9.88 -3.70
CA LEU A 53 -2.10 -8.99 -3.32
C LEU A 53 -0.78 -9.73 -3.43
N HIS A 54 -0.17 -9.71 -4.61
CA HIS A 54 1.11 -10.37 -4.90
C HIS A 54 2.12 -9.28 -5.33
N LEU A 55 2.92 -8.82 -4.37
CA LEU A 55 3.88 -7.74 -4.56
C LEU A 55 5.30 -8.22 -4.28
N GLN A 56 6.28 -7.73 -5.03
CA GLN A 56 7.69 -7.89 -4.70
C GLN A 56 8.23 -6.59 -4.14
N LEU A 57 8.75 -6.62 -2.91
CA LEU A 57 9.37 -5.48 -2.25
C LEU A 57 10.87 -5.68 -2.12
N GLN A 58 11.59 -4.57 -2.13
CA GLN A 58 12.99 -4.50 -1.78
C GLN A 58 13.15 -3.65 -0.52
N LEU A 59 13.61 -4.26 0.56
CA LEU A 59 13.80 -3.66 1.86
C LEU A 59 15.25 -3.20 2.02
N TYR A 60 15.42 -1.98 2.51
CA TYR A 60 16.69 -1.36 2.83
C TYR A 60 16.71 -1.05 4.33
N VAL A 61 17.57 -1.76 5.05
CA VAL A 61 17.70 -1.58 6.49
C VAL A 61 18.85 -0.63 6.76
N LYS A 62 18.52 0.57 7.25
CA LYS A 62 19.47 1.60 7.63
C LYS A 62 19.63 1.59 9.14
N ASP A 63 20.86 1.41 9.59
CA ASP A 63 21.18 1.60 11.00
C ASP A 63 21.07 3.09 11.34
N LYS A 64 20.31 3.41 12.40
CA LYS A 64 20.30 4.73 13.01
C LYS A 64 20.53 4.67 14.52
N GLY A 65 21.18 3.60 15.03
CA GLY A 65 21.49 3.45 16.44
C GLY A 65 20.39 2.65 17.16
N GLU A 66 19.60 3.32 18.01
CA GLU A 66 18.59 2.64 18.84
C GLU A 66 17.36 2.17 18.04
N ASP A 67 17.06 2.84 16.91
CA ASP A 67 15.95 2.51 16.02
C ASP A 67 16.44 2.02 14.65
N VAL A 68 15.84 0.92 14.19
CA VAL A 68 16.08 0.38 12.85
C VAL A 68 15.12 1.04 11.87
N LYS A 69 15.65 1.85 10.95
CA LYS A 69 14.84 2.41 9.86
C LYS A 69 14.80 1.41 8.71
N VAL A 70 13.60 0.94 8.37
CA VAL A 70 13.37 0.14 7.16
C VAL A 70 12.73 1.03 6.09
N GLU A 71 13.45 1.23 4.99
CA GLU A 71 12.89 1.80 3.76
C GLU A 71 12.55 0.66 2.81
N TRP A 72 11.55 0.85 1.96
CA TRP A 72 11.16 -0.17 1.00
C TRP A 72 10.78 0.43 -0.35
N LEU A 73 11.05 -0.32 -1.40
CA LEU A 73 10.64 -0.02 -2.76
C LEU A 73 9.80 -1.17 -3.31
N LEU A 74 8.72 -0.83 -4.01
CA LEU A 74 7.95 -1.78 -4.81
C LEU A 74 8.71 -2.07 -6.10
N ILE A 75 9.06 -3.33 -6.34
CA ILE A 75 9.79 -3.79 -7.52
C ILE A 75 8.83 -4.35 -8.56
N ASN A 76 7.84 -5.12 -8.11
CA ASN A 76 6.85 -5.74 -9.00
C ASN A 76 5.46 -5.78 -8.35
N ALA A 77 4.42 -5.54 -9.16
CA ALA A 77 3.02 -5.70 -8.81
C ALA A 77 2.18 -6.37 -9.92
N ASP A 78 2.82 -6.99 -10.93
CA ASP A 78 2.20 -7.44 -12.18
C ASP A 78 1.04 -8.45 -11.99
N GLU A 79 1.03 -9.19 -10.88
CA GLU A 79 -0.01 -10.18 -10.59
C GLU A 79 -1.19 -9.60 -9.76
N THR A 80 -1.13 -8.31 -9.39
CA THR A 80 -2.16 -7.63 -8.60
C THR A 80 -3.17 -6.93 -9.51
N ASN A 81 -4.46 -7.29 -9.41
CA ASN A 81 -5.53 -6.59 -10.12
C ASN A 81 -6.12 -5.45 -9.28
N PHE A 82 -6.66 -4.43 -9.97
CA PHE A 82 -7.25 -3.25 -9.37
C PHE A 82 -8.74 -3.18 -9.71
N GLU A 83 -9.58 -3.07 -8.68
CA GLU A 83 -10.99 -2.72 -8.80
C GLU A 83 -11.21 -1.35 -8.16
N ILE A 84 -11.85 -0.44 -8.89
CA ILE A 84 -12.18 0.90 -8.41
C ILE A 84 -13.69 1.08 -8.53
N GLN A 85 -14.33 1.47 -7.43
CA GLN A 85 -15.76 1.76 -7.38
C GLN A 85 -15.99 3.11 -6.73
N PRO A 86 -16.89 3.96 -7.25
CA PRO A 86 -17.31 5.16 -6.55
C PRO A 86 -17.88 4.78 -5.18
N THR A 87 -17.37 5.40 -4.13
CA THR A 87 -18.02 5.33 -2.82
C THR A 87 -19.16 6.34 -2.91
N GLY A 88 -20.35 5.86 -3.25
CA GLY A 88 -21.48 6.70 -3.67
C GLY A 88 -21.58 8.00 -2.86
N GLN A 89 -21.49 9.14 -3.54
CA GLN A 89 -21.96 10.40 -2.98
C GLN A 89 -23.44 10.52 -3.33
N GLU A 90 -24.23 10.81 -2.30
CA GLU A 90 -25.66 11.10 -2.38
C GLU A 90 -25.90 12.16 -3.46
N VAL A 91 -26.71 11.80 -4.47
CA VAL A 91 -27.32 12.78 -5.37
C VAL A 91 -28.19 13.66 -4.47
N SER A 92 -27.69 14.83 -4.07
CA SER A 92 -28.57 15.88 -3.56
C SER A 92 -29.45 16.31 -4.73
N GLN A 93 -30.70 15.88 -4.66
CA GLN A 93 -31.80 16.27 -5.53
C GLN A 93 -32.15 17.75 -5.35
#